data_AF-H0SB00-F1
#
_entry.id   AF-H0SB00-F1
#
_cell.length_a   1.000
_cell.length_b   1.000
_cell.length_c   1.000
_cell.angle_alpha   90.00
_cell.angle_beta   90.00
_cell.angle_gamma   90.00
#
_symmetry.space_group_name_H-M   'P 1'
#
loop_
_entity.id
_entity.type
_entity.pdbx_description
1 polymer ?
#
loop_
_entity_poly.entity_id
_entity_poly.type
_entity_poly.pdbx_seq_one_letter_code
_entity_poly.pdbx_strand_id
1 'polypeptide(L)'
;MIKAAALASVLLVALSASASAENCRVPTIRTLENQTVQGHMFARTGKSCSIIVLGSRGPMSGVRVLSSPSHGTVAVEGQKIVYRSTPGFVGEDHFAYERKGADAVNRPVTKGVEVTVHVSSEKI
;
A
#
# COMPACT_ATOMS: atom_id res chain seq x y z
N MET A 1 -30.25 -11.66 56.24
CA MET A 1 -29.96 -10.60 55.24
C MET A 1 -28.86 -11.11 54.32
N ILE A 2 -29.22 -11.47 53.10
CA ILE A 2 -28.36 -12.11 52.10
C ILE A 2 -27.54 -11.03 51.40
N LYS A 3 -26.21 -11.06 51.47
CA LYS A 3 -25.33 -10.21 50.64
C LYS A 3 -24.86 -11.04 49.46
N ALA A 4 -25.44 -10.74 48.29
CA ALA A 4 -25.05 -11.29 47.00
C ALA A 4 -23.61 -10.86 46.66
N ALA A 5 -22.77 -11.81 46.29
CA ALA A 5 -21.48 -11.56 45.66
C ALA A 5 -21.68 -11.69 44.14
N ALA A 6 -21.54 -10.58 43.42
CA ALA A 6 -21.64 -10.53 41.97
C ALA A 6 -20.40 -11.19 41.33
N LEU A 7 -20.62 -12.23 40.51
CA LEU A 7 -19.58 -12.72 39.59
C LEU A 7 -19.50 -11.74 38.41
N ALA A 8 -18.43 -10.94 38.38
CA ALA A 8 -18.06 -10.17 37.20
C ALA A 8 -17.39 -11.10 36.18
N SER A 9 -18.14 -11.55 35.17
CA SER A 9 -17.57 -12.20 33.99
C SER A 9 -16.84 -11.14 33.17
N VAL A 10 -15.51 -11.12 33.26
CA VAL A 10 -14.66 -10.34 32.36
C VAL A 10 -14.67 -11.02 31.00
N LEU A 11 -15.50 -10.52 30.08
CA LEU A 11 -15.43 -10.90 28.68
C LEU A 11 -14.24 -10.18 28.04
N LEU A 12 -13.10 -10.87 27.91
CA LEU A 12 -11.96 -10.38 27.13
C LEU A 12 -12.38 -10.34 25.64
N VAL A 13 -12.85 -9.19 25.15
CA VAL A 13 -12.95 -8.95 23.72
C VAL A 13 -11.53 -8.68 23.23
N ALA A 14 -10.91 -9.67 22.59
CA ALA A 14 -9.65 -9.48 21.90
C ALA A 14 -9.84 -8.48 20.76
N LEU A 15 -9.49 -7.21 20.98
CA LEU A 15 -9.33 -6.20 19.94
C LEU A 15 -8.19 -6.68 19.02
N SER A 16 -8.54 -7.36 17.94
CA SER A 16 -7.58 -7.70 16.90
C SER A 16 -8.01 -7.04 15.59
N ALA A 17 -7.39 -5.89 15.28
CA ALA A 17 -7.12 -5.47 13.91
C ALA A 17 -6.38 -4.12 13.88
N SER A 18 -5.10 -4.11 14.26
CA SER A 18 -4.13 -3.20 13.62
C SER A 18 -3.17 -4.01 12.73
N ALA A 19 -3.66 -5.04 12.05
CA ALA A 19 -2.83 -5.90 11.19
C ALA A 19 -2.27 -5.15 9.96
N SER A 20 -2.83 -4.01 9.57
CA SER A 20 -2.39 -3.29 8.35
C SER A 20 -1.02 -2.61 8.52
N ALA A 21 -0.80 -1.90 9.63
CA ALA A 21 0.43 -1.14 9.86
C ALA A 21 1.68 -2.04 10.00
N GLU A 22 1.46 -3.27 10.45
CA GLU A 22 2.50 -4.25 10.79
C GLU A 22 2.98 -5.08 9.60
N ASN A 23 2.20 -5.07 8.50
CA ASN A 23 2.46 -5.88 7.31
C ASN A 23 2.87 -5.03 6.11
N CYS A 24 2.78 -3.71 6.22
CA CYS A 24 2.94 -2.79 5.11
C CYS A 24 3.53 -1.47 5.59
N ARG A 25 4.66 -1.08 4.99
CA ARG A 25 5.24 0.24 5.15
C ARG A 25 5.65 0.78 3.79
N VAL A 26 5.15 1.96 3.46
CA VAL A 26 5.51 2.68 2.23
C VAL A 26 6.10 4.03 2.65
N PRO A 27 7.42 4.20 2.61
CA PRO A 27 8.04 5.52 2.74
C PRO A 27 7.47 6.50 1.72
N THR A 28 7.51 7.80 2.03
CA THR A 28 7.02 8.83 1.11
C THR A 28 7.73 8.76 -0.24
N ILE A 29 6.98 8.50 -1.30
CA ILE A 29 7.48 8.53 -2.68
C ILE A 29 7.29 9.95 -3.22
N ARG A 30 8.40 10.67 -3.42
CA ARG A 30 8.38 12.01 -3.99
C ARG A 30 8.26 11.93 -5.51
N THR A 31 7.04 12.06 -6.01
CA THR A 31 6.76 12.01 -7.45
C THR A 31 6.98 13.36 -8.13
N LEU A 32 7.46 13.33 -9.37
CA LEU A 32 7.75 14.51 -10.19
C LEU A 32 6.87 14.51 -11.44
N GLU A 33 6.43 15.70 -11.87
CA GLU A 33 5.62 15.85 -13.10
C GLU A 33 6.47 15.47 -14.32
N ASN A 34 5.91 14.62 -15.18
CA ASN A 34 6.49 14.11 -16.42
C ASN A 34 7.82 13.37 -16.24
N GLN A 35 7.99 12.71 -15.10
CA GLN A 35 9.16 11.88 -14.81
C GLN A 35 8.74 10.56 -14.18
N THR A 36 9.63 9.58 -14.29
CA THR A 36 9.58 8.33 -13.54
C THR A 36 10.61 8.40 -12.42
N VAL A 37 10.17 8.15 -11.19
CA VAL A 37 11.03 8.14 -10.00
C VAL A 37 11.08 6.75 -9.38
N GLN A 38 12.09 6.48 -8.56
CA GLN A 38 12.17 5.27 -7.75
C GLN A 38 11.37 5.42 -6.45
N GLY A 39 10.74 4.34 -6.03
CA GLY A 39 10.02 4.23 -4.77
C GLY A 39 10.31 2.91 -4.08
N HIS A 40 10.09 2.88 -2.77
CA HIS A 40 10.28 1.66 -1.97
C HIS A 40 8.97 1.28 -1.28
N MET A 41 8.72 -0.02 -1.20
CA MET A 41 7.64 -0.62 -0.43
C MET A 41 8.21 -1.75 0.40
N PHE A 42 7.74 -1.89 1.64
CA PHE A 42 8.08 -3.02 2.50
C PHE A 42 6.79 -3.78 2.77
N ALA A 43 6.75 -5.06 2.44
CA ALA A 43 5.56 -5.91 2.53
C ALA A 43 5.86 -7.23 3.23
N ARG A 44 4.92 -7.72 4.03
CA ARG A 44 5.05 -9.04 4.65
C ARG A 44 4.63 -10.11 3.67
N THR A 45 5.35 -11.23 3.64
CA THR A 45 5.04 -12.35 2.75
C THR A 45 3.57 -12.79 2.87
N GLY A 46 2.92 -13.00 1.72
CA GLY A 46 1.50 -13.37 1.63
C GLY A 46 0.49 -12.29 2.03
N LYS A 47 0.94 -11.07 2.39
CA LYS A 47 0.09 -9.94 2.78
C LYS A 47 0.02 -8.89 1.67
N SER A 48 -0.99 -8.04 1.78
CA SER A 48 -1.16 -6.89 0.89
C SER A 48 -0.47 -5.66 1.48
N CYS A 49 0.10 -4.82 0.61
CA CYS A 49 0.61 -3.51 0.95
C CYS A 49 0.19 -2.50 -0.12
N SER A 50 -0.24 -1.32 0.31
CA SER A 50 -0.88 -0.36 -0.57
C SER A 50 -0.15 0.98 -0.61
N ILE A 51 0.03 1.50 -1.81
CA ILE A 51 0.46 2.89 -2.05
C ILE A 51 -0.80 3.71 -2.28
N ILE A 52 -0.95 4.81 -1.55
CA ILE A 52 -1.96 5.82 -1.86
C ILE A 52 -1.37 6.76 -2.91
N VAL A 53 -2.00 6.80 -4.08
CA VAL A 53 -1.58 7.66 -5.18
C VAL A 53 -2.13 9.06 -4.94
N LEU A 54 -1.27 9.94 -4.43
CA LEU A 54 -1.63 11.32 -4.19
C LEU A 54 -1.85 12.09 -5.49
N GLY A 55 -2.76 13.07 -5.42
CA GLY A 55 -3.18 13.89 -6.56
C GLY A 55 -2.07 14.79 -7.15
N SER A 56 -2.38 15.39 -8.30
CA SER A 56 -1.62 16.50 -8.89
C SER A 56 -2.19 17.85 -8.47
N ARG A 57 -1.54 18.93 -8.90
CA ARG A 57 -2.07 20.30 -8.74
C ARG A 57 -3.37 20.53 -9.52
N GLY A 58 -3.65 19.74 -10.56
CA GLY A 58 -4.94 19.66 -11.25
C GLY A 58 -5.59 18.27 -11.15
N PRO A 59 -6.73 18.05 -11.83
CA PRO A 59 -7.51 16.82 -11.72
C PRO A 59 -6.70 15.58 -12.15
N MET A 60 -6.95 14.47 -11.46
CA MET A 60 -6.40 13.17 -11.83
C MET A 60 -7.35 12.47 -12.82
N SER A 61 -6.82 11.92 -13.90
CA SER A 61 -7.58 11.21 -14.92
C SER A 61 -7.45 9.69 -14.84
N GLY A 62 -6.43 9.17 -14.15
CA GLY A 62 -6.34 7.74 -13.88
C GLY A 62 -4.99 7.27 -13.36
N VAL A 63 -4.93 5.97 -13.04
CA VAL A 63 -3.74 5.25 -12.60
C VAL A 63 -3.67 3.93 -13.37
N ARG A 64 -2.47 3.53 -13.79
CA ARG A 64 -2.24 2.30 -14.57
C ARG A 64 -0.95 1.62 -14.15
N VAL A 65 -0.98 0.28 -14.05
CA VAL A 65 0.22 -0.55 -13.89
C VAL A 65 0.93 -0.67 -15.24
N LEU A 66 2.24 -0.43 -15.26
CA LEU A 66 3.08 -0.49 -16.45
C LEU A 66 3.82 -1.82 -16.57
N SER A 67 4.26 -2.39 -15.45
CA SER A 67 4.88 -3.71 -15.37
C SER A 67 4.40 -4.43 -14.13
N SER A 68 4.16 -5.74 -14.28
CA SER A 68 3.76 -6.60 -13.16
C SER A 68 4.98 -7.13 -12.40
N PRO A 69 4.84 -7.37 -11.10
CA PRO A 69 5.84 -8.09 -10.32
C PRO A 69 5.99 -9.56 -10.74
N SER A 70 7.13 -10.16 -10.39
CA SER A 70 7.41 -11.58 -10.64
C SER A 70 6.95 -12.49 -9.49
N HIS A 71 6.86 -11.96 -8.27
CA HIS A 71 6.59 -12.74 -7.05
C HIS A 71 5.37 -12.23 -6.26
N GLY A 72 4.47 -11.53 -6.94
CA GLY A 72 3.22 -11.05 -6.37
C GLY A 72 2.22 -10.64 -7.45
N THR A 73 1.21 -9.88 -7.05
CA THR A 73 0.27 -9.23 -7.97
C THR A 73 0.11 -7.76 -7.62
N VAL A 74 -0.24 -6.95 -8.61
CA VAL A 74 -0.58 -5.54 -8.41
C VAL A 74 -1.93 -5.24 -9.05
N ALA A 75 -2.80 -4.57 -8.30
CA ALA A 75 -4.10 -4.09 -8.77
C ALA A 75 -4.27 -2.59 -8.48
N VAL A 76 -5.08 -1.92 -9.30
CA VAL A 76 -5.52 -0.53 -9.07
C VAL A 76 -6.91 -0.56 -8.46
N GLU A 77 -7.04 -0.03 -7.24
CA GLU A 77 -8.30 0.07 -6.50
C GLU A 77 -8.60 1.54 -6.18
N GLY A 78 -9.31 2.21 -7.10
CA GLY A 78 -9.54 3.65 -7.02
C GLY A 78 -8.23 4.43 -7.12
N GLN A 79 -7.83 5.10 -6.03
CA GLN A 79 -6.56 5.83 -5.94
C GLN A 79 -5.45 5.03 -5.23
N LYS A 80 -5.64 3.72 -5.07
CA LYS A 80 -4.66 2.85 -4.42
C LYS A 80 -4.01 1.92 -5.43
N ILE A 81 -2.70 1.76 -5.32
CA ILE A 81 -2.00 0.60 -5.89
C ILE A 81 -1.91 -0.44 -4.78
N VAL A 82 -2.45 -1.63 -5.02
CA VAL A 82 -2.44 -2.73 -4.06
C VAL A 82 -1.51 -3.81 -4.56
N TYR A 83 -0.36 -3.95 -3.92
CA TYR A 83 0.55 -5.09 -4.11
C TYR A 83 0.16 -6.21 -3.14
N ARG A 84 0.21 -7.46 -3.60
CA ARG A 84 0.08 -8.65 -2.76
C ARG A 84 1.19 -9.63 -3.07
N SER A 85 2.04 -9.91 -2.09
CA SER A 85 3.12 -10.89 -2.23
C SER A 85 2.56 -12.31 -2.32
N THR A 86 3.20 -13.16 -3.12
CA THR A 86 2.98 -14.61 -3.10
C THR A 86 3.35 -15.15 -1.72
N PRO A 87 2.48 -15.93 -1.05
CA PRO A 87 2.80 -16.51 0.25
C PRO A 87 4.09 -17.33 0.23
N GLY A 88 4.99 -17.07 1.19
CA GLY A 88 6.27 -17.75 1.32
C GLY A 88 7.42 -17.08 0.56
N PHE A 89 7.15 -16.14 -0.35
CA PHE A 89 8.21 -15.37 -1.00
C PHE A 89 8.86 -14.38 -0.01
N VAL A 90 10.19 -14.32 -0.02
CA VAL A 90 11.03 -13.37 0.72
C VAL A 90 12.13 -12.92 -0.23
N GLY A 91 12.40 -11.63 -0.31
CA GLY A 91 13.33 -11.06 -1.28
C GLY A 91 12.79 -9.78 -1.90
N GLU A 92 13.39 -9.37 -3.02
CA GLU A 92 12.97 -8.19 -3.76
C GLU A 92 12.02 -8.55 -4.92
N ASP A 93 11.02 -7.71 -5.11
CA ASP A 93 10.12 -7.74 -6.25
C ASP A 93 9.97 -6.34 -6.82
N HIS A 94 9.61 -6.22 -8.09
CA HIS A 94 9.60 -4.94 -8.79
C HIS A 94 8.34 -4.77 -9.63
N PHE A 95 7.73 -3.60 -9.55
CA PHE A 95 6.64 -3.23 -10.44
C PHE A 95 6.69 -1.74 -10.75
N ALA A 96 6.11 -1.33 -11.86
CA ALA A 96 5.99 0.08 -12.20
C ALA A 96 4.52 0.47 -12.40
N TYR A 97 4.19 1.72 -12.04
CA TYR A 97 2.89 2.30 -12.31
C TYR A 97 3.04 3.75 -12.75
N GLU A 98 2.01 4.26 -13.44
CA GLU A 98 1.88 5.67 -13.78
C GLU A 98 0.55 6.24 -13.32
N ARG A 99 0.56 7.53 -13.02
CA ARG A 99 -0.62 8.32 -12.73
C ARG A 99 -0.74 9.46 -13.73
N LYS A 100 -1.88 9.54 -14.40
CA LYS A 100 -2.22 10.60 -15.37
C LYS A 100 -3.15 11.64 -14.76
N GLY A 101 -3.01 12.88 -15.20
CA GLY A 101 -3.87 13.98 -14.79
C GLY A 101 -3.46 15.29 -15.46
N ALA A 102 -3.71 16.39 -14.76
CA ALA A 102 -3.35 17.73 -15.20
C ALA A 102 -2.63 18.55 -14.12
N ASP A 103 -1.89 19.57 -14.54
CA ASP A 103 -1.33 20.60 -13.65
C ASP A 103 -2.38 21.67 -13.28
N ALA A 104 -1.95 22.71 -12.56
CA ALA A 104 -2.84 23.79 -12.09
C ALA A 104 -3.49 24.62 -13.22
N VAL A 105 -2.99 24.53 -14.46
CA VAL A 105 -3.49 25.25 -15.64
C VAL A 105 -4.03 24.29 -16.70
N ASN A 106 -4.43 23.07 -16.29
CA ASN A 106 -5.03 22.03 -17.12
C ASN A 106 -4.13 21.46 -18.24
N ARG A 107 -2.80 21.55 -18.11
CA ARG A 107 -1.88 20.85 -19.04
C ARG A 107 -1.72 19.38 -18.62
N PRO A 108 -1.72 18.42 -19.57
CA PRO A 108 -1.52 17.02 -19.25
C PRO A 108 -0.20 16.76 -18.51
N VAL A 109 -0.27 15.95 -17.46
CA VAL A 109 0.91 15.49 -16.70
C VAL A 109 0.83 14.00 -16.41
N THR A 110 1.97 13.33 -16.54
CA THR A 110 2.15 11.92 -16.16
C THR A 110 3.18 11.84 -15.04
N LYS A 111 2.94 11.00 -14.02
CA LYS A 111 3.91 10.74 -12.96
C LYS A 111 4.15 9.24 -12.89
N GLY A 112 5.34 8.79 -13.25
CA GLY A 112 5.75 7.39 -13.20
C GLY A 112 6.43 7.06 -11.88
N VAL A 113 6.27 5.83 -11.42
CA VAL A 113 7.02 5.29 -10.29
C VAL A 113 7.43 3.86 -10.61
N GLU A 114 8.72 3.58 -10.48
CA GLU A 114 9.25 2.23 -10.39
C GLU A 114 9.42 1.88 -8.90
N VAL A 115 8.82 0.79 -8.47
CA VAL A 115 8.73 0.41 -7.07
C VAL A 115 9.55 -0.84 -6.83
N THR A 116 10.55 -0.72 -5.97
CA THR A 116 11.21 -1.86 -5.34
C THR A 116 10.43 -2.27 -4.10
N VAL A 117 9.96 -3.51 -4.07
CA VAL A 117 9.29 -4.11 -2.93
C VAL A 117 10.26 -5.02 -2.19
N HIS A 118 10.53 -4.72 -0.93
CA HIS A 118 11.28 -5.60 -0.03
C HIS A 118 10.29 -6.45 0.75
N VAL A 119 10.27 -7.77 0.49
CA VAL A 119 9.37 -8.72 1.14
C VAL A 119 10.08 -9.45 2.27
N SER A 120 9.50 -9.41 3.47
CA SER A 120 10.03 -10.08 4.67
C SER A 120 9.05 -11.10 5.26
N SER A 121 9.58 -12.12 5.94
CA SER A 121 8.81 -13.05 6.79
C SER A 121 8.47 -12.46 8.16
N GLU A 122 9.23 -11.45 8.58
CA GLU A 122 9.05 -10.75 9.85
C GLU A 122 7.98 -9.67 9.74
N LYS A 123 7.69 -9.05 10.88
CA LYS A 123 6.84 -7.87 10.97
C LYS A 123 7.63 -6.63 10.49
N ILE A 124 6.93 -5.62 9.98
CA ILE A 124 7.52 -4.39 9.43
C ILE A 124 7.38 -3.23 10.40
#